data_AF-A0A0B1TND7-F1
#
_entry.id   AF-A0A0B1TND7-F1
#
_cell.length_a   1.000
_cell.length_b   1.000
_cell.length_c   1.000
_cell.angle_alpha   90.00
_cell.angle_beta   90.00
_cell.angle_gamma   90.00
#
_symmetry.space_group_name_H-M   'P 1'
#
loop_
_entity.id
_entity.type
_entity.pdbx_description
1 polymer ?
#
loop_
_entity_poly.entity_id
_entity_poly.type
_entity_poly.pdbx_seq_one_letter_code
_entity_poly.pdbx_strand_id
1 'polypeptide(L)'
;MCVLSLVHLLYPLEYMFPVIPLLPAYMPSAEQLLLAPTPFVIGVPASFFAHKRIKEVPNDVILVDLDTNHVTVPDDLFIPPLPEPDVSILKNSLHAALNRMSMTLHDERRGSIEACYAVDADIVDVSCRVAMVKFFNSPNVFGDFSEHTRTLRLYPRPVVALQSESFLRSRPQCTQFITDLCRTQAVEYFAECCLCPKNETFVRVQAGIDSPAQIGDKAKWFSESLMPVHFMVYPNDSSLCSAYYAYSRESGGLESDSDDNESRSLDSSSSIDDLVFDGPDEGTGG
;
A
#
# COMPACT_ATOMS: atom_id res chain seq x y z
N MET A 1 -7.04 1.35 4.05
CA MET A 1 -5.73 0.70 3.81
C MET A 1 -5.79 -0.34 2.68
N CYS A 2 -6.73 -1.29 2.71
CA CYS A 2 -6.79 -2.41 1.75
C CYS A 2 -6.81 -2.01 0.27
N VAL A 3 -7.55 -0.96 -0.10
CA VAL A 3 -7.61 -0.45 -1.49
C VAL A 3 -6.23 -0.07 -2.01
N LEU A 4 -5.47 0.71 -1.23
CA LEU A 4 -4.12 1.11 -1.62
C LEU A 4 -3.18 -0.09 -1.68
N SER A 5 -3.26 -0.99 -0.70
CA SER A 5 -2.47 -2.22 -0.68
C SER A 5 -2.72 -3.09 -1.91
N LEU A 6 -3.98 -3.24 -2.34
CA LEU A 6 -4.35 -3.98 -3.54
C LEU A 6 -3.73 -3.37 -4.79
N VAL A 7 -3.81 -2.05 -4.93
CA VAL A 7 -3.19 -1.33 -6.05
C VAL A 7 -1.67 -1.48 -6.05
N HIS A 8 -1.03 -1.40 -4.87
CA HIS A 8 0.41 -1.59 -4.75
C HIS A 8 0.88 -3.02 -5.03
N LEU A 9 0.05 -4.04 -4.78
CA LEU A 9 0.36 -5.43 -5.15
C LEU A 9 0.41 -5.66 -6.66
N LEU A 10 -0.18 -4.78 -7.48
CA LEU A 10 -0.07 -4.86 -8.94
C LEU A 10 1.35 -4.56 -9.43
N TYR A 11 2.22 -3.99 -8.58
CA TYR A 11 3.60 -3.72 -8.93
C TYR A 11 4.28 -4.95 -9.57
N PRO A 12 4.97 -4.78 -10.72
CA PRO A 12 5.44 -3.54 -11.33
C PRO A 12 4.45 -2.84 -12.27
N LEU A 13 3.23 -3.36 -12.42
CA LEU A 13 2.15 -2.66 -13.13
C LEU A 13 1.69 -1.45 -12.33
N GLU A 14 1.13 -0.47 -13.03
CA GLU A 14 0.55 0.72 -12.41
C GLU A 14 -0.92 0.84 -12.82
N TYR A 15 -1.81 1.00 -11.83
CA TYR A 15 -3.24 1.15 -12.05
C TYR A 15 -3.57 2.60 -12.45
N MET A 16 -4.31 2.78 -13.55
CA MET A 16 -4.47 4.10 -14.20
C MET A 16 -5.81 4.77 -14.00
N PHE A 17 -6.76 4.07 -13.39
CA PHE A 17 -8.12 4.57 -13.25
C PHE A 17 -8.37 5.09 -11.82
N PRO A 18 -9.54 5.70 -11.54
CA PRO A 18 -9.83 6.24 -10.22
C PRO A 18 -9.67 5.21 -9.10
N VAL A 19 -8.93 5.62 -8.06
CA VAL A 19 -8.76 4.89 -6.81
C VAL A 19 -9.26 5.78 -5.69
N ILE A 20 -10.30 5.35 -4.98
CA ILE A 20 -10.83 6.06 -3.80
C ILE A 20 -10.62 5.14 -2.60
N PRO A 21 -9.61 5.39 -1.75
CA PRO A 21 -9.30 4.51 -0.63
C PRO A 21 -10.47 4.31 0.34
N LEU A 22 -11.26 5.37 0.54
CA LEU A 22 -12.49 5.34 1.31
C LEU A 22 -13.42 6.44 0.81
N LEU A 23 -14.58 6.05 0.28
CA LEU A 23 -15.62 6.97 -0.17
C LEU A 23 -16.47 7.41 1.04
N PRO A 24 -16.61 8.72 1.30
CA PRO A 24 -17.41 9.21 2.43
C PRO A 24 -18.89 8.87 2.28
N ALA A 25 -19.49 8.26 3.31
CA ALA A 25 -20.90 7.84 3.28
C ALA A 25 -21.90 9.01 3.14
N TYR A 26 -21.54 10.19 3.62
CA TYR A 26 -22.40 11.38 3.61
C TYR A 26 -22.20 12.28 2.39
N MET A 27 -21.27 11.95 1.49
CA MET A 27 -21.08 12.72 0.27
C MET A 27 -22.35 12.62 -0.60
N PRO A 28 -22.99 13.74 -0.96
CA PRO A 28 -24.18 13.73 -1.81
C PRO A 28 -23.90 13.03 -3.14
N SER A 29 -24.83 12.17 -3.59
CA SER A 29 -24.74 11.44 -4.86
C SER A 29 -23.50 10.55 -5.06
N ALA A 30 -22.76 10.21 -3.99
CA ALA A 30 -21.57 9.37 -4.05
C ALA A 30 -21.81 7.98 -4.71
N GLU A 31 -23.03 7.46 -4.63
CA GLU A 31 -23.46 6.23 -5.31
C GLU A 31 -23.32 6.31 -6.84
N GLN A 32 -23.35 7.51 -7.43
CA GLN A 32 -23.14 7.69 -8.87
C GLN A 32 -21.72 7.34 -9.31
N LEU A 33 -20.74 7.39 -8.39
CA LEU A 33 -19.37 6.97 -8.70
C LEU A 33 -19.28 5.46 -8.96
N LEU A 34 -20.22 4.67 -8.41
CA LEU A 34 -20.31 3.23 -8.69
C LEU A 34 -20.86 2.94 -10.09
N LEU A 35 -21.43 3.94 -10.77
CA LEU A 35 -21.97 3.85 -12.13
C LEU A 35 -20.99 4.38 -13.18
N ALA A 36 -19.74 4.66 -12.79
CA ALA A 36 -18.73 5.16 -13.71
C ALA A 36 -18.45 4.12 -14.82
N PRO A 37 -18.42 4.53 -16.10
CA PRO A 37 -18.22 3.61 -17.22
C PRO A 37 -16.75 3.18 -17.39
N THR A 38 -15.84 3.80 -16.64
CA THR A 38 -14.42 3.45 -16.60
C THR A 38 -14.14 2.57 -15.38
N PRO A 39 -13.16 1.64 -15.44
CA PRO A 39 -12.76 0.86 -14.28
C PRO A 39 -12.50 1.73 -13.04
N PHE A 40 -12.74 1.21 -11.84
CA PHE A 40 -12.44 1.91 -10.60
C PHE A 40 -12.13 0.93 -9.47
N VAL A 41 -11.41 1.42 -8.45
CA VAL A 41 -11.27 0.70 -7.17
C VAL A 41 -11.69 1.66 -6.07
N ILE A 42 -12.82 1.37 -5.43
CA ILE A 42 -13.42 2.24 -4.41
C ILE A 42 -13.60 1.43 -3.13
N GLY A 43 -13.02 1.92 -2.03
CA GLY A 43 -13.33 1.44 -0.69
C GLY A 43 -14.58 2.14 -0.18
N VAL A 44 -15.53 1.38 0.37
CA VAL A 44 -16.72 1.93 1.01
C VAL A 44 -16.85 1.35 2.42
N PRO A 45 -17.29 2.13 3.42
CA PRO A 45 -17.68 1.54 4.70
C PRO A 45 -18.94 0.69 4.50
N ALA A 46 -19.13 -0.38 5.27
CA ALA A 46 -20.33 -1.22 5.19
C ALA A 46 -21.65 -0.40 5.34
N SER A 47 -21.60 0.66 6.16
CA SER A 47 -22.72 1.58 6.36
C SER A 47 -23.11 2.35 5.09
N PHE A 48 -22.26 2.44 4.07
CA PHE A 48 -22.52 3.16 2.81
C PHE A 48 -23.79 2.64 2.12
N PHE A 49 -23.92 1.31 1.98
CA PHE A 49 -25.06 0.69 1.30
C PHE A 49 -26.38 0.97 2.03
N ALA A 50 -26.37 0.93 3.36
CA ALA A 50 -27.53 1.25 4.19
C ALA A 50 -27.93 2.73 4.07
N HIS A 51 -26.97 3.65 4.20
CA HIS A 51 -27.23 5.10 4.13
C HIS A 51 -27.72 5.53 2.75
N LYS A 52 -27.16 4.96 1.69
CA LYS A 52 -27.51 5.26 0.30
C LYS A 52 -28.69 4.47 -0.23
N ARG A 53 -29.26 3.58 0.59
CA ARG A 53 -30.37 2.68 0.22
C ARG A 53 -30.08 1.86 -1.04
N ILE A 54 -28.81 1.51 -1.24
CA ILE A 54 -28.36 0.67 -2.36
C ILE A 54 -28.73 -0.76 -2.00
N LYS A 55 -29.67 -1.34 -2.74
CA LYS A 55 -30.13 -2.72 -2.54
C LYS A 55 -29.27 -3.73 -3.31
N GLU A 56 -28.85 -3.33 -4.50
CA GLU A 56 -28.08 -4.14 -5.42
C GLU A 56 -26.96 -3.29 -6.03
N VAL A 57 -25.80 -3.89 -6.19
CA VAL A 57 -24.62 -3.28 -6.82
C VAL A 57 -24.75 -3.50 -8.34
N PRO A 58 -24.27 -2.58 -9.20
CA PRO A 58 -24.32 -2.76 -10.65
C PRO A 58 -23.73 -4.11 -11.12
N ASN A 59 -24.30 -4.68 -12.17
CA ASN A 59 -23.95 -6.02 -12.70
C ASN A 59 -22.58 -6.11 -13.39
N ASP A 60 -21.81 -5.04 -13.38
CA ASP A 60 -20.45 -4.94 -13.91
C ASP A 60 -19.42 -4.60 -12.82
N VAL A 61 -19.82 -4.65 -11.55
CA VAL A 61 -18.97 -4.34 -10.39
C VAL A 61 -18.77 -5.56 -9.51
N ILE A 62 -17.51 -5.90 -9.23
CA ILE A 62 -17.15 -6.94 -8.27
C ILE A 62 -17.18 -6.35 -6.86
N LEU A 63 -17.94 -6.97 -5.96
CA LEU A 63 -18.00 -6.58 -4.55
C LEU A 63 -17.13 -7.51 -3.71
N VAL A 64 -16.20 -6.94 -2.95
CA VAL A 64 -15.37 -7.68 -1.99
C VAL A 64 -15.74 -7.22 -0.59
N ASP A 65 -16.38 -8.10 0.17
CA ASP A 65 -16.68 -7.90 1.58
C ASP A 65 -15.51 -8.43 2.43
N LEU A 66 -14.77 -7.50 3.03
CA LEU A 66 -13.60 -7.79 3.86
C LEU A 66 -13.97 -8.32 5.25
N ASP A 67 -15.17 -8.03 5.74
CA ASP A 67 -15.62 -8.49 7.06
C ASP A 67 -16.02 -9.97 7.01
N THR A 68 -16.62 -10.40 5.90
CA THR A 68 -17.04 -11.79 5.68
C THR A 68 -16.09 -12.62 4.82
N ASN A 69 -15.02 -11.99 4.30
CA ASN A 69 -14.10 -12.59 3.33
C ASN A 69 -14.81 -13.18 2.09
N HIS A 70 -15.86 -12.50 1.63
CA HIS A 70 -16.68 -12.95 0.52
C HIS A 70 -16.48 -12.06 -0.71
N VAL A 71 -16.28 -12.70 -1.88
CA VAL A 71 -16.19 -12.02 -3.17
C VAL A 71 -17.43 -12.34 -3.97
N THR A 72 -18.17 -11.30 -4.36
CA THR A 72 -19.37 -11.40 -5.21
C THR A 72 -18.99 -10.93 -6.60
N VAL A 73 -19.00 -11.87 -7.56
CA VAL A 73 -18.74 -11.60 -8.98
C VAL A 73 -20.08 -11.64 -9.70
N PRO A 74 -20.42 -10.62 -10.53
CA PRO A 74 -21.64 -10.67 -11.33
C PRO A 74 -21.65 -11.83 -12.32
N ASP A 75 -22.82 -12.42 -12.57
CA ASP A 75 -22.97 -13.61 -13.41
C ASP A 75 -22.51 -13.40 -14.87
N ASP A 76 -22.71 -12.19 -15.39
CA ASP A 76 -22.35 -11.82 -16.76
C ASP A 76 -20.85 -11.46 -16.92
N LEU A 77 -20.09 -11.41 -15.81
CA LEU A 77 -18.68 -11.01 -15.83
C LEU A 77 -17.76 -12.23 -15.96
N PHE A 78 -17.12 -12.37 -17.12
CA PHE A 78 -16.10 -13.39 -17.34
C PHE A 78 -14.72 -12.93 -16.85
N ILE A 79 -14.14 -13.66 -15.89
CA ILE A 79 -12.77 -13.46 -15.42
C ILE A 79 -11.90 -14.60 -15.94
N PRO A 80 -10.91 -14.32 -16.84
CA PRO A 80 -10.05 -15.38 -17.34
C PRO A 80 -9.19 -15.97 -16.20
N PRO A 81 -9.02 -17.30 -16.15
CA PRO A 81 -8.18 -17.92 -15.13
C PRO A 81 -6.72 -17.54 -15.33
N LEU A 82 -6.01 -17.37 -14.20
CA LEU A 82 -4.56 -17.15 -14.21
C LEU A 82 -3.83 -18.39 -14.79
N PRO A 83 -2.68 -18.21 -15.47
CA PRO A 83 -1.96 -19.30 -16.11
C PRO A 83 -1.30 -20.24 -15.08
N GLU A 84 -1.30 -21.55 -15.40
CA GLU A 84 -0.55 -22.57 -14.67
C GLU A 84 0.79 -22.86 -15.37
N PRO A 85 1.87 -23.18 -14.63
CA PRO A 85 1.94 -23.36 -13.17
C PRO A 85 2.11 -22.05 -12.38
N ASP A 86 2.13 -20.90 -13.04
CA ASP A 86 2.55 -19.61 -12.49
C ASP A 86 1.67 -19.16 -11.31
N VAL A 87 0.35 -19.35 -11.42
CA VAL A 87 -0.59 -19.05 -10.33
C VAL A 87 -0.41 -19.96 -9.13
N SER A 88 -0.14 -21.26 -9.32
CA SER A 88 0.13 -22.18 -8.21
C SER A 88 1.40 -21.77 -7.46
N ILE A 89 2.44 -21.38 -8.18
CA ILE A 89 3.70 -20.87 -7.59
C ILE A 89 3.44 -19.58 -6.81
N LEU A 90 2.65 -18.65 -7.37
CA LEU A 90 2.27 -17.40 -6.69
C LEU A 90 1.52 -17.69 -5.39
N LYS A 91 0.46 -18.51 -5.44
CA LYS A 91 -0.34 -18.88 -4.27
C LYS A 91 0.53 -19.49 -3.18
N ASN A 92 1.39 -20.45 -3.53
CA ASN A 92 2.29 -21.09 -2.57
C ASN A 92 3.24 -20.07 -1.91
N SER A 93 3.77 -19.13 -2.70
CA SER A 93 4.68 -18.09 -2.21
C SER A 93 3.97 -17.11 -1.27
N LEU A 94 2.75 -16.68 -1.62
CA LEU A 94 1.93 -15.81 -0.77
C LEU A 94 1.51 -16.51 0.53
N HIS A 95 1.07 -17.77 0.45
CA HIS A 95 0.76 -18.56 1.65
C HIS A 95 1.98 -18.71 2.56
N ALA A 96 3.17 -18.98 2.00
CA ALA A 96 4.40 -19.06 2.78
C ALA A 96 4.76 -17.73 3.45
N ALA A 97 4.57 -16.60 2.76
CA ALA A 97 4.79 -15.27 3.33
C ALA A 97 3.81 -14.97 4.47
N LEU A 98 2.52 -15.27 4.29
CA LEU A 98 1.48 -15.04 5.29
C LEU A 98 1.61 -15.96 6.51
N ASN A 99 2.00 -17.23 6.31
CA ASN A 99 2.19 -18.18 7.41
C ASN A 99 3.34 -17.75 8.36
N ARG A 100 4.32 -16.98 7.87
CA ARG A 100 5.35 -16.37 8.73
C ARG A 100 4.78 -15.33 9.69
N MET A 101 3.63 -14.72 9.38
CA MET A 101 2.91 -13.89 10.35
C MET A 101 2.23 -14.74 11.43
N SER A 102 1.68 -15.90 11.06
CA SER A 102 0.86 -16.73 11.95
C SER A 102 1.66 -17.61 12.91
N MET A 103 2.86 -18.08 12.54
CA MET A 103 3.66 -18.99 13.37
C MET A 103 4.29 -18.33 14.60
N THR A 104 4.46 -17.01 14.60
CA THR A 104 5.07 -16.28 15.72
C THR A 104 4.06 -15.94 16.81
N LEU A 105 2.76 -15.88 16.47
CA LEU A 105 1.67 -15.61 17.44
C LEU A 105 1.46 -16.75 18.46
N HIS A 106 1.97 -17.96 18.19
CA HIS A 106 1.82 -19.11 19.10
C HIS A 106 2.91 -19.20 20.19
N ASP A 107 4.02 -18.47 20.08
CA ASP A 107 5.08 -18.42 21.10
C ASP A 107 4.81 -17.33 22.17
N GLU A 108 3.74 -16.55 22.00
CA GLU A 108 3.36 -15.36 22.80
C GLU A 108 2.81 -15.65 24.21
N ARG A 109 2.87 -16.89 24.71
CA ARG A 109 2.50 -17.17 26.11
C ARG A 109 3.62 -16.92 27.13
N ARG A 110 4.76 -16.36 26.73
CA ARG A 110 5.89 -16.03 27.61
C ARG A 110 6.22 -14.55 27.49
N GLY A 111 5.64 -13.77 28.40
CA GLY A 111 5.48 -12.32 28.26
C GLY A 111 6.74 -11.50 28.06
N SER A 112 6.63 -10.53 27.15
CA SER A 112 7.21 -9.18 27.23
C SER A 112 6.50 -8.31 26.20
N ILE A 113 5.84 -7.24 26.63
CA ILE A 113 4.96 -6.38 25.81
C ILE A 113 5.77 -5.55 24.78
N GLU A 114 7.08 -5.39 24.99
CA GLU A 114 7.98 -4.60 24.12
C GLU A 114 8.65 -5.40 22.99
N ALA A 115 8.55 -6.74 23.02
CA ALA A 115 9.02 -7.61 21.94
C ALA A 115 7.95 -7.88 20.86
N CYS A 116 6.72 -7.38 21.07
CA CYS A 116 5.52 -7.73 20.31
C CYS A 116 5.39 -7.10 18.90
N TYR A 117 6.35 -6.29 18.44
CA TYR A 117 6.32 -5.66 17.10
C TYR A 117 7.05 -6.45 16.00
N ALA A 118 7.60 -7.64 16.27
CA ALA A 118 8.45 -8.37 15.33
C ALA A 118 7.81 -9.63 14.73
N VAL A 119 6.52 -9.60 14.39
CA VAL A 119 6.22 -10.04 13.02
C VAL A 119 6.93 -9.02 12.17
N ASP A 120 8.00 -9.40 11.48
CA ASP A 120 8.64 -8.48 10.57
C ASP A 120 7.70 -8.26 9.38
N ALA A 121 6.73 -7.36 9.57
CA ALA A 121 5.73 -6.98 8.59
C ALA A 121 6.38 -6.47 7.32
N ASP A 122 7.61 -5.94 7.43
CA ASP A 122 8.41 -5.56 6.26
C ASP A 122 8.96 -6.77 5.50
N ILE A 123 9.39 -7.85 6.17
CA ILE A 123 9.77 -9.11 5.53
C ILE A 123 8.57 -9.69 4.78
N VAL A 124 7.39 -9.65 5.37
CA VAL A 124 6.17 -10.17 4.75
C VAL A 124 5.75 -9.30 3.57
N ASP A 125 5.73 -7.98 3.73
CA ASP A 125 5.50 -7.00 2.67
C ASP A 125 6.45 -7.24 1.48
N VAL A 126 7.75 -7.33 1.73
CA VAL A 126 8.75 -7.59 0.70
C VAL A 126 8.54 -8.95 0.07
N SER A 127 8.26 -10.00 0.84
CA SER A 127 8.02 -11.34 0.31
C SER A 127 6.80 -11.38 -0.61
N CYS A 128 5.71 -10.69 -0.26
CA CYS A 128 4.52 -10.57 -1.09
C CYS A 128 4.84 -9.83 -2.40
N ARG A 129 5.59 -8.72 -2.34
CA ARG A 129 6.01 -7.98 -3.55
C ARG A 129 6.93 -8.79 -4.44
N VAL A 130 7.90 -9.52 -3.88
CA VAL A 130 8.77 -10.45 -4.62
C VAL A 130 7.94 -11.52 -5.33
N ALA A 131 6.97 -12.12 -4.64
CA ALA A 131 6.10 -13.13 -5.22
C ALA A 131 5.30 -12.58 -6.42
N MET A 132 4.74 -11.38 -6.31
CA MET A 132 4.03 -10.70 -7.41
C MET A 132 4.95 -10.39 -8.59
N VAL A 133 6.13 -9.81 -8.35
CA VAL A 133 7.11 -9.50 -9.40
C VAL A 133 7.56 -10.77 -10.13
N LYS A 134 7.80 -11.87 -9.40
CA LYS A 134 8.13 -13.17 -10.00
C LYS A 134 7.00 -13.73 -10.84
N PHE A 135 5.75 -13.61 -10.39
CA PHE A 135 4.60 -14.02 -11.18
C PHE A 135 4.52 -13.22 -12.48
N PHE A 136 4.68 -11.90 -12.43
CA PHE A 136 4.67 -11.09 -13.64
C PHE A 136 5.83 -11.42 -14.58
N ASN A 137 7.04 -11.65 -14.07
CA ASN A 137 8.20 -12.02 -14.88
C ASN A 137 8.22 -13.49 -15.32
N SER A 138 7.17 -14.26 -15.01
CA SER A 138 7.11 -15.69 -15.37
C SER A 138 6.88 -15.90 -16.88
N PRO A 139 7.27 -17.08 -17.43
CA PRO A 139 7.24 -17.32 -18.88
C PRO A 139 5.87 -17.15 -19.55
N ASN A 140 4.78 -17.54 -18.87
CA ASN A 140 3.43 -17.44 -19.43
C ASN A 140 2.77 -16.07 -19.21
N VAL A 141 3.40 -15.19 -18.42
CA VAL A 141 2.94 -13.81 -18.19
C VAL A 141 3.84 -12.86 -18.99
N PHE A 142 4.76 -12.11 -18.37
CA PHE A 142 5.64 -11.14 -19.03
C PHE A 142 7.11 -11.58 -19.13
N GLY A 143 7.41 -12.88 -19.09
CA GLY A 143 8.77 -13.38 -19.38
C GLY A 143 9.29 -12.85 -20.73
N ASP A 144 10.55 -12.44 -20.81
CA ASP A 144 11.19 -11.85 -22.01
C ASP A 144 10.44 -10.68 -22.65
N PHE A 145 9.62 -9.95 -21.87
CA PHE A 145 8.78 -8.86 -22.38
C PHE A 145 9.56 -7.80 -23.16
N SER A 146 10.74 -7.41 -22.67
CA SER A 146 11.59 -6.38 -23.28
C SER A 146 11.97 -6.70 -24.73
N GLU A 147 12.12 -7.98 -25.10
CA GLU A 147 12.43 -8.42 -26.48
C GLU A 147 11.30 -8.12 -27.47
N HIS A 148 10.10 -7.83 -26.96
CA HIS A 148 8.92 -7.52 -27.75
C HIS A 148 8.49 -6.05 -27.60
N THR A 149 9.36 -5.20 -27.09
CA THR A 149 9.10 -3.76 -26.97
C THR A 149 9.87 -2.95 -28.00
N ARG A 150 9.33 -1.77 -28.34
CA ARG A 150 10.03 -0.77 -29.15
C ARG A 150 9.92 0.58 -28.47
N THR A 151 11.06 1.16 -28.14
CA THR A 151 11.13 2.55 -27.68
C THR A 151 10.78 3.49 -28.82
N LEU A 152 9.71 4.28 -28.64
CA LEU A 152 9.28 5.30 -29.60
C LEU A 152 9.93 6.65 -29.31
N ARG A 153 10.12 6.96 -28.02
CA ARG A 153 10.70 8.22 -27.55
C ARG A 153 11.32 8.02 -26.17
N LEU A 154 12.41 8.71 -25.86
CA LEU A 154 13.06 8.65 -24.53
C LEU A 154 12.75 9.85 -23.63
N TYR A 155 12.61 11.07 -24.18
CA TYR A 155 12.50 12.29 -23.38
C TYR A 155 11.32 13.19 -23.78
N PRO A 156 10.75 13.99 -22.85
CA PRO A 156 11.02 14.02 -21.39
C PRO A 156 10.48 12.82 -20.60
N ARG A 157 9.51 12.07 -21.14
CA ARG A 157 9.03 10.80 -20.59
C ARG A 157 9.22 9.71 -21.65
N PRO A 158 9.77 8.54 -21.30
CA PRO A 158 9.85 7.42 -22.23
C PRO A 158 8.47 7.01 -22.73
N VAL A 159 8.38 6.63 -24.00
CA VAL A 159 7.20 6.04 -24.60
C VAL A 159 7.64 4.74 -25.24
N VAL A 160 7.10 3.64 -24.75
CA VAL A 160 7.48 2.28 -25.16
C VAL A 160 6.24 1.58 -25.69
N ALA A 161 6.32 1.07 -26.92
CA ALA A 161 5.24 0.33 -27.54
C ALA A 161 5.48 -1.18 -27.44
N LEU A 162 4.46 -1.92 -27.03
CA LEU A 162 4.47 -3.39 -27.05
C LEU A 162 4.10 -3.91 -28.45
N GLN A 163 4.95 -4.77 -29.01
CA GLN A 163 4.63 -5.54 -30.21
C GLN A 163 3.77 -6.74 -29.84
N SER A 164 2.49 -6.50 -29.56
CA SER A 164 1.56 -7.47 -28.96
C SER A 164 1.51 -8.81 -29.70
N GLU A 165 1.51 -8.81 -31.04
CA GLU A 165 1.49 -10.06 -31.82
C GLU A 165 2.76 -10.89 -31.66
N SER A 166 3.92 -10.22 -31.61
CA SER A 166 5.23 -10.87 -31.41
C SER A 166 5.31 -11.46 -30.01
N PHE A 167 4.87 -10.67 -29.02
CA PHE A 167 4.81 -11.06 -27.61
C PHE A 167 3.88 -12.25 -27.35
N LEU A 168 2.66 -12.22 -27.87
CA LEU A 168 1.70 -13.31 -27.68
C LEU A 168 2.16 -14.60 -28.37
N ARG A 169 2.83 -14.49 -29.52
CA ARG A 169 3.42 -15.65 -30.22
C ARG A 169 4.61 -16.27 -29.48
N SER A 170 5.30 -15.53 -28.62
CA SER A 170 6.42 -16.08 -27.84
C SER A 170 5.99 -16.77 -26.55
N ARG A 171 4.72 -16.64 -26.13
CA ARG A 171 4.23 -17.29 -24.90
C ARG A 171 4.25 -18.82 -25.06
N PRO A 172 4.81 -19.58 -24.10
CA PRO A 172 4.72 -21.04 -24.11
C PRO A 172 3.26 -21.52 -24.08
N GLN A 173 2.43 -20.84 -23.28
CA GLN A 173 0.98 -21.03 -23.25
C GLN A 173 0.29 -19.67 -23.40
N CYS A 174 -0.26 -19.41 -24.60
CA CYS A 174 -1.05 -18.22 -24.85
C CYS A 174 -2.48 -18.41 -24.32
N THR A 175 -2.73 -17.91 -23.11
CA THR A 175 -4.04 -17.97 -22.45
C THR A 175 -4.89 -16.72 -22.76
N GLN A 176 -6.20 -16.80 -22.48
CA GLN A 176 -7.07 -15.62 -22.54
C GLN A 176 -6.61 -14.53 -21.57
N PHE A 177 -6.13 -14.93 -20.38
CA PHE A 177 -5.60 -14.00 -19.38
C PHE A 177 -4.49 -13.12 -19.94
N ILE A 178 -3.44 -13.70 -20.55
CA ILE A 178 -2.33 -12.89 -21.07
C ILE A 178 -2.74 -12.08 -22.30
N THR A 179 -3.66 -12.61 -23.11
CA THR A 179 -4.23 -11.93 -24.28
C THR A 179 -4.98 -10.65 -23.88
N ASP A 180 -5.69 -10.69 -22.75
CA ASP A 180 -6.42 -9.53 -22.23
C ASP A 180 -5.49 -8.60 -21.45
N LEU A 181 -4.64 -9.16 -20.59
CA LEU A 181 -3.70 -8.40 -19.76
C LEU A 181 -2.77 -7.53 -20.62
N CYS A 182 -2.22 -8.07 -21.72
CA CYS A 182 -1.27 -7.33 -22.57
C CYS A 182 -1.89 -6.13 -23.29
N ARG A 183 -3.23 -6.04 -23.33
CA ARG A 183 -3.98 -4.92 -23.93
C ARG A 183 -4.40 -3.86 -22.93
N THR A 184 -4.15 -4.10 -21.64
CA THR A 184 -4.49 -3.13 -20.59
C THR A 184 -3.53 -1.94 -20.59
N GLN A 185 -4.03 -0.77 -20.18
CA GLN A 185 -3.20 0.43 -20.04
C GLN A 185 -2.05 0.25 -19.03
N ALA A 186 -2.21 -0.65 -18.05
CA ALA A 186 -1.19 -0.95 -17.06
C ALA A 186 0.12 -1.48 -17.68
N VAL A 187 0.05 -2.08 -18.88
CA VAL A 187 1.22 -2.64 -19.58
C VAL A 187 2.06 -1.57 -20.27
N GLU A 188 1.48 -0.43 -20.61
CA GLU A 188 2.26 0.72 -21.12
C GLU A 188 3.26 1.21 -20.06
N TYR A 189 2.79 1.29 -18.81
CA TYR A 189 3.62 1.68 -17.67
C TYR A 189 4.62 0.60 -17.29
N PHE A 190 4.24 -0.68 -17.43
CA PHE A 190 5.18 -1.77 -17.28
C PHE A 190 6.34 -1.67 -18.28
N ALA A 191 6.04 -1.35 -19.55
CA ALA A 191 7.06 -1.19 -20.57
C ALA A 191 8.00 -0.02 -20.28
N GLU A 192 7.48 1.09 -19.76
CA GLU A 192 8.31 2.18 -19.25
C GLU A 192 9.16 1.75 -18.06
N CYS A 193 8.60 0.97 -17.12
CA CYS A 193 9.31 0.46 -15.95
C CYS A 193 10.44 -0.51 -16.34
N CYS A 194 10.23 -1.37 -17.34
CA CYS A 194 11.29 -2.24 -17.88
C CYS A 194 12.44 -1.45 -18.50
N LEU A 195 12.17 -0.31 -19.13
CA LEU A 195 13.19 0.54 -19.74
C LEU A 195 13.89 1.44 -18.71
N CYS A 196 13.13 2.00 -17.77
CA CYS A 196 13.58 2.93 -16.74
C CYS A 196 12.88 2.62 -15.41
N PRO A 197 13.37 1.63 -14.64
CA PRO A 197 12.80 1.28 -13.36
C PRO A 197 12.85 2.47 -12.41
N LYS A 198 11.71 2.83 -11.80
CA LYS A 198 11.65 3.91 -10.78
C LYS A 198 12.10 3.45 -9.40
N ASN A 199 12.19 2.13 -9.19
CA ASN A 199 12.46 1.54 -7.90
C ASN A 199 13.48 0.39 -8.06
N GLU A 200 14.55 0.48 -7.27
CA GLU A 200 15.66 -0.46 -7.26
C GLU A 200 15.26 -1.88 -6.80
N THR A 201 14.19 -2.01 -6.01
CA THR A 201 13.64 -3.31 -5.61
C THR A 201 13.28 -4.18 -6.81
N PHE A 202 12.69 -3.60 -7.87
CA PHE A 202 12.36 -4.41 -9.06
C PHE A 202 13.62 -4.88 -9.80
N VAL A 203 14.62 -4.01 -9.90
CA VAL A 203 15.92 -4.35 -10.51
C VAL A 203 16.58 -5.50 -9.74
N ARG A 204 16.58 -5.44 -8.40
CA ARG A 204 17.12 -6.49 -7.54
C ARG A 204 16.39 -7.82 -7.72
N VAL A 205 15.07 -7.81 -7.74
CA VAL A 205 14.27 -9.05 -7.96
C VAL A 205 14.51 -9.63 -9.36
N GLN A 206 14.61 -8.78 -10.39
CA GLN A 206 14.96 -9.24 -11.74
C GLN A 206 16.37 -9.84 -11.81
N ALA A 207 17.32 -9.35 -11.00
CA ALA A 207 18.65 -9.93 -10.86
C ALA A 207 18.69 -11.22 -10.02
N GLY A 208 17.52 -11.73 -9.58
CA GLY A 208 17.41 -12.96 -8.79
C GLY A 208 17.62 -12.75 -7.29
N ILE A 209 17.58 -11.51 -6.80
CA ILE A 209 17.66 -11.22 -5.36
C ILE A 209 16.26 -11.29 -4.75
N ASP A 210 16.07 -12.30 -3.91
CA ASP A 210 14.78 -12.57 -3.26
C ASP A 210 14.76 -12.25 -1.76
N SER A 211 15.94 -12.17 -1.15
CA SER A 211 16.07 -11.96 0.29
C SER A 211 15.65 -10.53 0.66
N PRO A 212 14.70 -10.34 1.59
CA PRO A 212 14.26 -9.00 1.99
C PRO A 212 15.38 -8.08 2.45
N ALA A 213 16.33 -8.61 3.24
CA ALA A 213 17.48 -7.85 3.71
C ALA A 213 18.40 -7.38 2.56
N GLN A 214 18.51 -8.17 1.48
CA GLN A 214 19.30 -7.81 0.31
C GLN A 214 18.55 -6.89 -0.65
N ILE A 215 17.22 -6.98 -0.69
CA ILE A 215 16.36 -6.01 -1.37
C ILE A 215 16.53 -4.63 -0.73
N GLY A 216 16.56 -4.60 0.61
CA GLY A 216 17.04 -3.45 1.38
C GLY A 216 16.17 -2.19 1.27
N ASP A 217 14.88 -2.32 0.93
CA ASP A 217 14.00 -1.17 0.67
C ASP A 217 13.29 -0.61 1.90
N LYS A 218 13.77 -0.98 3.09
CA LYS A 218 13.23 -0.55 4.39
C LYS A 218 14.37 -0.07 5.26
N ALA A 219 14.14 1.04 5.96
CA ALA A 219 15.16 1.75 6.74
C ALA A 219 15.98 0.83 7.66
N LYS A 220 15.33 -0.13 8.32
CA LYS A 220 15.98 -1.04 9.27
C LYS A 220 17.08 -1.93 8.69
N TRP A 221 17.08 -2.20 7.38
CA TRP A 221 18.11 -3.06 6.76
C TRP A 221 19.39 -2.31 6.43
N PHE A 222 19.36 -0.98 6.45
CA PHE A 222 20.53 -0.14 6.19
C PHE A 222 20.77 0.92 7.27
N SER A 223 19.92 1.05 8.28
CA SER A 223 20.01 2.08 9.32
C SER A 223 21.34 2.05 10.07
N GLU A 224 21.88 0.86 10.35
CA GLU A 224 23.18 0.71 11.03
C GLU A 224 24.36 1.12 10.16
N SER A 225 24.18 1.14 8.84
CA SER A 225 25.21 1.54 7.87
C SER A 225 25.16 3.03 7.52
N LEU A 226 24.12 3.75 7.93
CA LEU A 226 23.99 5.18 7.69
C LEU A 226 24.77 5.99 8.73
N MET A 227 25.42 7.06 8.28
CA MET A 227 26.03 8.04 9.16
C MET A 227 24.92 8.88 9.84
N PRO A 228 24.82 8.89 11.18
CA PRO A 228 23.85 9.75 11.86
C PRO A 228 24.19 11.22 11.61
N VAL A 229 23.21 12.00 11.17
CA VAL A 229 23.33 13.46 11.05
C VAL A 229 22.68 14.09 12.27
N HIS A 230 23.50 14.60 13.17
CA HIS A 230 23.03 15.32 14.35
C HIS A 230 22.84 16.80 13.99
N PHE A 231 21.62 17.31 14.19
CA PHE A 231 21.31 18.73 14.10
C PHE A 231 20.42 19.14 15.26
N MET A 232 20.54 20.41 15.65
CA MET A 232 19.76 20.98 16.73
C MET A 232 18.32 21.20 16.24
N VAL A 233 17.37 20.39 16.73
CA VAL A 233 15.94 20.53 16.39
C VAL A 233 15.34 21.74 17.13
N TYR A 234 15.82 22.02 18.33
CA TYR A 234 15.44 23.18 19.13
C TYR A 234 16.63 23.65 19.99
N PRO A 235 16.75 24.95 20.27
CA PRO A 235 17.74 25.48 21.22
C PRO A 235 17.49 24.93 22.64
N ASN A 236 18.57 24.67 23.39
CA ASN A 236 18.48 24.17 24.77
C ASN A 236 17.69 25.11 25.70
N ASP A 237 17.66 26.40 25.40
CA ASP A 237 16.95 27.42 26.19
C ASP A 237 15.56 27.76 25.62
N SER A 238 15.05 26.95 24.69
CA SER A 238 13.73 27.18 24.10
C SER A 238 12.58 26.76 25.03
N SER A 239 11.42 27.38 24.83
CA SER A 239 10.16 26.94 25.47
C SER A 239 9.82 25.49 25.16
N LEU A 240 10.18 25.00 23.96
CA LEU A 240 9.98 23.61 23.55
C LEU A 240 10.87 22.64 24.34
N CYS A 241 12.13 23.00 24.59
CA CYS A 241 13.03 22.24 25.47
C CYS A 241 12.43 22.10 26.89
N SER A 242 11.92 23.22 27.42
CA SER A 242 11.30 23.26 28.74
C SER A 242 10.04 22.38 28.82
N ALA A 243 9.19 22.44 27.79
CA ALA A 243 7.98 21.62 27.68
C ALA A 243 8.31 20.12 27.57
N TYR A 244 9.32 19.74 26.79
CA TYR A 244 9.74 18.34 26.64
C TYR A 244 10.23 17.74 27.96
N TYR A 245 11.04 18.47 28.72
CA TYR A 245 11.51 18.02 30.03
C TYR A 245 10.39 17.94 31.07
N ALA A 246 9.40 18.84 31.02
CA ALA A 246 8.21 18.77 31.88
C ALA A 246 7.39 17.50 31.57
N TYR A 247 7.08 17.24 30.30
CA TYR A 247 6.36 16.04 29.86
C TYR A 247 7.10 14.74 30.23
N SER A 248 8.42 14.69 30.01
CA SER A 248 9.23 13.50 30.32
C SER A 248 9.28 13.19 31.83
N ARG A 249 9.22 14.22 32.70
CA ARG A 249 9.16 14.04 34.16
C ARG A 249 7.81 13.54 34.64
N GLU A 250 6.71 13.94 34.01
CA GLU A 250 5.37 13.44 34.31
C GLU A 250 5.17 12.00 33.83
N SER A 251 5.78 11.63 32.70
CA SER A 251 5.68 10.29 32.10
C SER A 251 6.49 9.22 32.85
N GLY A 252 7.60 9.61 33.50
CA GLY A 252 8.51 8.70 34.20
C GLY A 252 8.15 8.41 35.67
N GLY A 253 7.02 8.91 36.16
CA GLY A 253 6.63 8.85 37.58
C GLY A 253 5.62 7.77 37.98
N LEU A 254 5.22 6.88 37.07
CA LEU A 254 4.12 5.92 37.32
C LEU A 254 4.56 4.51 37.77
N GLU A 255 5.80 4.33 38.24
CA GLU A 255 6.20 3.11 38.93
C GLU A 255 6.65 3.39 40.37
N SER A 256 5.68 3.51 41.29
CA SER A 256 5.80 3.06 42.69
C SER A 256 4.48 3.33 43.45
N ASP A 257 3.86 2.24 43.91
CA ASP A 257 2.64 2.15 44.74
C ASP A 257 2.50 3.20 45.85
N SER A 258 1.29 3.74 46.01
CA SER A 258 0.49 3.55 47.24
C SER A 258 -0.91 4.14 47.07
N ASP A 259 -1.88 3.36 47.55
CA ASP A 259 -3.31 3.66 47.64
C ASP A 259 -3.59 5.07 48.18
N ASP A 260 -4.43 5.85 47.47
CA ASP A 260 -5.52 6.56 48.13
C ASP A 260 -6.59 7.01 47.12
N ASN A 261 -7.83 6.73 47.51
CA ASN A 261 -9.05 6.88 46.77
C ASN A 261 -9.55 8.32 46.84
N GLU A 262 -9.46 9.12 45.77
CA GLU A 262 -10.37 10.25 45.54
C GLU A 262 -10.66 10.46 44.06
N SER A 263 -11.95 10.37 43.72
CA SER A 263 -12.56 10.71 42.44
C SER A 263 -12.25 12.15 42.02
N ARG A 264 -11.55 12.33 40.89
CA ARG A 264 -11.55 13.60 40.15
C ARG A 264 -11.66 13.34 38.66
N SER A 265 -12.79 13.77 38.09
CA SER A 265 -13.03 13.86 36.65
C SER A 265 -11.96 14.73 35.98
N LEU A 266 -11.30 14.19 34.96
CA LEU A 266 -10.39 14.94 34.10
C LEU A 266 -11.08 15.14 32.74
N ASP A 267 -11.76 16.27 32.60
CA ASP A 267 -12.22 16.78 31.32
C ASP A 267 -10.99 17.12 30.46
N SER A 268 -10.69 16.27 29.47
CA SER A 268 -9.63 16.52 28.48
C SER A 268 -10.26 17.19 27.26
N SER A 269 -10.24 18.52 27.24
CA SER A 269 -10.48 19.32 26.04
C SER A 269 -9.29 20.24 25.80
N SER A 270 -8.31 19.78 25.02
CA SER A 270 -7.31 20.66 24.42
C SER A 270 -7.76 21.04 23.01
N SER A 271 -8.40 22.21 22.90
CA SER A 271 -8.74 22.84 21.62
C SER A 271 -7.47 23.38 20.96
N ILE A 272 -7.37 23.18 19.65
CA ILE A 272 -6.23 23.49 18.77
C ILE A 272 -6.23 24.96 18.29
N ASP A 273 -6.96 25.86 18.95
CA ASP A 273 -7.33 27.15 18.34
C ASP A 273 -6.46 28.36 18.70
N ASP A 274 -5.34 28.21 19.42
CA ASP A 274 -4.57 29.37 19.91
C ASP A 274 -3.38 29.79 19.02
N LEU A 275 -3.51 29.63 17.69
CA LEU A 275 -2.55 30.17 16.73
C LEU A 275 -3.19 31.30 15.91
N VAL A 276 -3.48 32.42 16.57
CA VAL A 276 -3.79 33.69 15.89
C VAL A 276 -2.49 34.49 15.75
N PHE A 277 -2.09 34.75 14.51
CA PHE A 277 -0.99 35.67 14.19
C PHE A 277 -1.45 37.11 14.43
N ASP A 278 -0.81 37.82 15.36
CA ASP A 278 -1.00 39.27 15.52
C ASP A 278 -0.47 40.00 14.28
N GLY A 279 -1.36 40.72 13.58
CA GLY A 279 -1.02 41.70 12.56
C GLY A 279 -0.62 43.04 13.18
N PRO A 280 0.08 43.93 12.46
CA PRO A 280 0.62 45.15 13.04
C PRO A 280 -0.47 46.20 13.29
N ASP A 281 -0.41 46.83 14.47
CA ASP A 281 -1.27 47.96 14.89
C ASP A 281 -1.23 49.13 13.89
N GLU A 282 -2.39 49.47 13.32
CA GLU A 282 -2.63 50.80 12.75
C GLU A 282 -2.93 51.78 13.89
N GLY A 283 -1.96 52.67 14.15
CA GLY A 283 -2.15 53.79 15.07
C GLY A 283 -3.07 54.87 14.48
N THR A 284 -4.14 55.18 15.19
CA THR A 284 -4.90 56.43 15.02
C THR A 284 -5.00 57.22 16.31
N GLY A 285 -4.46 58.45 16.28
CA GLY A 285 -5.15 59.63 16.79
C GLY A 285 -4.77 60.14 18.19
N GLY A 286 -4.02 61.24 18.22
CA GLY A 286 -3.78 62.10 19.38
C GLY A 286 -2.79 63.21 19.06
#